data_AF-A0A535FPY0-F1
#
_entry.id   AF-A0A535FPY0-F1
#
_cell.length_a   1.000
_cell.length_b   1.000
_cell.length_c   1.000
_cell.angle_alpha   90.00
_cell.angle_beta   90.00
_cell.angle_gamma   90.00
#
_symmetry.space_group_name_H-M   'P 1'
#
loop_
_entity.id
_entity.type
_entity.pdbx_description
1 polymer ?
#
loop_
_entity_poly.entity_id
_entity_poly.type
_entity_poly.pdbx_seq_one_letter_code
_entity_poly.pdbx_strand_id
1 'polypeptide(L)'
;MKSQVQVLKFGGTSVGNGERIRRVAQIIARTYHDPAEAFPVVVVSAMAKVTDQLLRIAAFVCTNELEAYERELKALKQKHFDAAEKAVNAAEGRNTLLKQLESAFSSLEHDVANLRQAVETSTVRGIQNEGAYTVPLATAAIAAWGERLSIMLVAASASDIGLSAAPMREEVIITDHPTLPATQQSYGVAPGADPLAEETRKNVRAIISPLIEQQVVPIAAGFIGRTQEGFVTTLGRNGSDYSASVIGAALDCVEVTIYTDVDGVLTADPRLVMNTRLLTELSYAEAARLSWFGAKVLH
;
A
#
# COMPACT_ATOMS: atom_id res chain seq x y z
N MET A 1 17.42 -8.52 -24.89
CA MET A 1 17.49 -7.16 -24.33
C MET A 1 16.74 -7.19 -23.01
N LYS A 2 17.28 -6.63 -21.92
CA LYS A 2 16.47 -6.46 -20.70
C LYS A 2 15.34 -5.48 -21.04
N SER A 3 14.09 -5.89 -20.84
CA SER A 3 12.96 -4.97 -20.98
C SER A 3 13.16 -3.81 -20.02
N GLN A 4 13.03 -2.58 -20.51
CA GLN A 4 12.99 -1.42 -19.63
C GLN A 4 11.76 -1.54 -18.73
N VAL A 5 11.89 -1.06 -17.49
CA VAL A 5 10.84 -1.15 -16.46
C VAL A 5 10.42 0.25 -16.05
N GLN A 6 9.13 0.46 -15.83
CA GLN A 6 8.59 1.63 -15.17
C GLN A 6 7.73 1.22 -13.97
N VAL A 7 7.62 2.10 -12.97
CA VAL A 7 6.75 1.87 -11.81
C VAL A 7 5.50 2.74 -11.90
N LEU A 8 4.32 2.13 -11.82
CA LEU A 8 3.04 2.85 -11.77
C LEU A 8 2.48 2.80 -10.36
N LYS A 9 2.34 3.95 -9.70
CA LYS A 9 1.74 4.04 -8.37
C LYS A 9 0.31 4.55 -8.42
N PHE A 10 -0.62 3.85 -7.78
CA PHE A 10 -2.00 4.29 -7.63
C PHE A 10 -2.34 4.58 -6.16
N GLY A 11 -2.75 5.81 -5.87
CA GLY A 11 -3.18 6.22 -4.53
C GLY A 11 -4.54 5.65 -4.10
N GLY A 12 -4.88 5.80 -2.83
CA GLY A 12 -6.11 5.22 -2.27
C GLY A 12 -7.40 5.76 -2.90
N THR A 13 -7.40 6.98 -3.42
CA THR A 13 -8.50 7.50 -4.22
C THR A 13 -8.65 6.75 -5.54
N SER A 14 -7.55 6.46 -6.24
CA SER A 14 -7.51 5.70 -7.49
C SER A 14 -7.99 4.25 -7.35
N VAL A 15 -7.85 3.66 -6.16
CA VAL A 15 -8.37 2.31 -5.85
C VAL A 15 -9.55 2.33 -4.88
N GLY A 16 -10.26 3.46 -4.76
CA GLY A 16 -11.25 3.67 -3.68
C GLY A 16 -12.52 2.80 -3.74
N ASN A 17 -12.85 2.22 -4.89
CA ASN A 17 -13.99 1.31 -5.10
C ASN A 17 -13.76 0.44 -6.35
N GLY A 18 -14.64 -0.52 -6.58
CA GLY A 18 -14.48 -1.48 -7.68
C GLY A 18 -14.48 -0.85 -9.08
N GLU A 19 -15.31 0.18 -9.33
CA GLU A 19 -15.30 0.87 -10.62
C GLU A 19 -13.96 1.58 -10.89
N ARG A 20 -13.36 2.18 -9.85
CA ARG A 20 -12.05 2.83 -9.95
C ARG A 20 -10.93 1.80 -10.11
N ILE A 21 -10.99 0.68 -9.39
CA ILE A 21 -10.05 -0.44 -9.54
C ILE A 21 -10.07 -0.97 -10.99
N ARG A 22 -11.25 -1.09 -11.60
CA ARG A 22 -11.37 -1.48 -13.01
C ARG A 22 -10.72 -0.47 -13.96
N ARG A 23 -10.82 0.83 -13.69
CA ARG A 23 -10.11 1.86 -14.47
C ARG A 23 -8.60 1.75 -14.29
N VAL A 24 -8.12 1.45 -13.08
CA VAL A 24 -6.71 1.18 -12.81
C VAL A 24 -6.22 -0.02 -13.63
N ALA A 25 -6.96 -1.13 -13.64
CA ALA A 25 -6.65 -2.28 -14.49
C ALA A 25 -6.55 -1.91 -15.97
N GLN A 26 -7.46 -1.07 -16.49
CA GLN A 26 -7.40 -0.58 -17.86
C GLN A 26 -6.17 0.30 -18.15
N ILE A 27 -5.75 1.13 -17.20
CA ILE A 27 -4.51 1.92 -17.32
C ILE A 27 -3.31 0.98 -17.43
N ILE A 28 -3.21 0.02 -16.51
CA ILE A 28 -2.11 -0.97 -16.49
C ILE A 28 -2.06 -1.75 -17.80
N ALA A 29 -3.21 -2.24 -18.29
CA ALA A 29 -3.28 -2.99 -19.54
C ALA A 29 -2.88 -2.13 -20.76
N ARG A 30 -3.28 -0.85 -20.81
CA ARG A 30 -2.85 0.08 -21.86
C ARG A 30 -1.34 0.26 -21.84
N THR A 31 -0.75 0.54 -20.67
CA THR A 31 0.71 0.69 -20.54
C THR A 31 1.45 -0.59 -20.91
N TYR A 32 0.94 -1.76 -20.49
CA TYR A 32 1.54 -3.05 -20.81
C TYR A 32 1.55 -3.37 -22.31
N HIS A 33 0.49 -3.00 -23.03
CA HIS A 33 0.34 -3.31 -24.46
C HIS A 33 0.93 -2.25 -25.39
N ASP A 34 1.32 -1.08 -24.88
CA ASP A 34 1.94 -0.03 -25.68
C ASP A 34 3.44 -0.33 -25.89
N PRO A 35 3.91 -0.56 -27.14
CA PRO A 35 5.32 -0.84 -27.40
C PRO A 35 6.25 0.35 -27.16
N ALA A 36 5.72 1.57 -27.01
CA ALA A 36 6.50 2.74 -26.64
C ALA A 36 6.74 2.84 -25.12
N GLU A 37 5.97 2.09 -24.33
CA GLU A 37 6.02 2.11 -22.88
C GLU A 37 6.97 1.04 -22.33
N ALA A 38 7.62 1.36 -21.19
CA ALA A 38 8.38 0.37 -20.43
C ALA A 38 7.44 -0.62 -19.72
N PHE A 39 7.95 -1.80 -19.36
CA PHE A 39 7.18 -2.83 -18.68
C PHE A 39 6.68 -2.32 -17.31
N PRO A 40 5.36 -2.39 -17.02
CA PRO A 40 4.82 -1.81 -15.80
C PRO A 40 5.03 -2.73 -14.59
N VAL A 41 5.55 -2.15 -13.50
CA VAL A 41 5.52 -2.69 -12.14
C VAL A 41 4.57 -1.82 -11.33
N VAL A 42 3.54 -2.40 -10.73
CA VAL A 42 2.45 -1.62 -10.13
C VAL A 42 2.61 -1.57 -8.62
N VAL A 43 2.41 -0.39 -8.02
CA VAL A 43 2.34 -0.18 -6.58
C VAL A 43 0.99 0.42 -6.22
N VAL A 44 0.28 -0.15 -5.25
CA VAL A 44 -1.04 0.36 -4.84
C VAL A 44 -1.11 0.65 -3.35
N SER A 45 -1.79 1.73 -2.99
CA SER A 45 -2.20 2.02 -1.61
C SER A 45 -3.43 1.20 -1.22
N ALA A 46 -3.79 1.20 0.06
CA ALA A 46 -5.10 0.73 0.50
C ALA A 46 -6.23 1.55 -0.16
N MET A 47 -7.44 0.96 -0.26
CA MET A 47 -8.62 1.71 -0.72
C MET A 47 -8.85 2.94 0.17
N ALA A 48 -9.35 4.04 -0.40
CA ALA A 48 -9.57 5.30 0.32
C ALA A 48 -10.17 5.11 1.72
N LYS A 49 -9.51 5.66 2.75
CA LYS A 49 -9.86 5.59 4.19
C LYS A 49 -9.71 4.22 4.87
N VAL A 50 -9.22 3.18 4.18
CA VAL A 50 -9.07 1.84 4.77
C VAL A 50 -7.93 1.78 5.80
N THR A 51 -6.77 2.39 5.52
CA THR A 51 -5.67 2.43 6.50
C THR A 51 -6.11 3.08 7.81
N ASP A 52 -6.80 4.22 7.76
CA ASP A 52 -7.35 4.88 8.94
C ASP A 52 -8.38 3.99 9.67
N GLN A 53 -9.18 3.24 8.92
CA GLN A 53 -10.15 2.30 9.49
C GLN A 53 -9.48 1.15 10.23
N LEU A 54 -8.41 0.58 9.65
CA LEU A 54 -7.61 -0.48 10.28
C LEU A 54 -6.90 0.00 11.53
N LEU A 55 -6.37 1.22 11.52
CA LEU A 55 -5.78 1.83 12.71
C LEU A 55 -6.83 2.07 13.81
N ARG A 56 -8.06 2.49 13.45
CA ARG A 56 -9.17 2.56 14.41
C ARG A 56 -9.56 1.20 14.98
N ILE A 57 -9.61 0.15 14.14
CA ILE A 57 -9.82 -1.24 14.58
C ILE A 57 -8.78 -1.64 15.63
N ALA A 58 -7.49 -1.41 15.34
CA ALA A 58 -6.42 -1.69 16.29
C ALA A 58 -6.58 -0.89 17.60
N ALA A 59 -6.94 0.40 17.52
CA ALA A 59 -7.19 1.22 18.70
C ALA A 59 -8.35 0.69 19.56
N PHE A 60 -9.51 0.35 18.95
CA PHE A 60 -10.65 -0.20 19.67
C PHE A 60 -10.34 -1.53 20.35
N VAL A 61 -9.52 -2.38 19.72
CA VAL A 61 -9.04 -3.63 20.33
C VAL A 61 -8.18 -3.33 21.55
N CYS A 62 -7.28 -2.36 21.45
CA CYS A 62 -6.43 -1.95 22.57
C CYS A 62 -7.20 -1.29 23.72
N THR A 63 -8.29 -0.58 23.45
CA THR A 63 -9.14 0.07 24.46
C THR A 63 -10.30 -0.82 24.94
N ASN A 64 -10.36 -2.07 24.47
CA ASN A 64 -11.41 -3.06 24.77
C ASN A 64 -12.84 -2.60 24.37
N GLU A 65 -12.95 -1.80 23.32
CA GLU A 65 -14.22 -1.34 22.72
C GLU A 65 -14.73 -2.34 21.66
N LEU A 66 -15.07 -3.56 22.11
CA LEU A 66 -15.34 -4.71 21.23
C LEU A 66 -16.49 -4.48 20.24
N GLU A 67 -17.58 -3.82 20.64
CA GLU A 67 -18.71 -3.53 19.74
C GLU A 67 -18.32 -2.58 18.60
N ALA A 68 -17.47 -1.58 18.90
CA ALA A 68 -17.00 -0.62 17.90
C ALA A 68 -16.04 -1.30 16.91
N TYR A 69 -15.16 -2.17 17.42
CA TYR A 69 -14.29 -3.05 16.64
C TYR A 69 -15.11 -3.91 15.65
N GLU A 70 -16.09 -4.68 16.13
CA GLU A 70 -16.88 -5.59 15.29
C GLU A 70 -17.62 -4.86 14.17
N ARG A 71 -18.17 -3.68 14.48
CA ARG A 71 -18.84 -2.82 13.51
C ARG A 71 -17.89 -2.35 12.41
N GLU A 72 -16.69 -1.88 12.77
CA GLU A 72 -15.69 -1.41 11.82
C GLU A 72 -15.15 -2.55 10.95
N LEU A 73 -14.87 -3.72 11.54
CA LEU A 73 -14.42 -4.89 10.79
C LEU A 73 -15.48 -5.37 9.79
N LYS A 74 -16.75 -5.42 10.20
CA LYS A 74 -17.86 -5.75 9.30
C LYS A 74 -17.99 -4.76 8.15
N ALA A 75 -17.89 -3.46 8.43
CA ALA A 75 -17.95 -2.41 7.41
C ALA A 75 -16.75 -2.50 6.44
N LEU A 76 -15.56 -2.78 6.96
CA LEU A 76 -14.36 -3.02 6.17
C LEU A 76 -14.55 -4.21 5.23
N LYS A 77 -15.05 -5.34 5.74
CA LYS A 77 -15.35 -6.54 4.95
C LYS A 77 -16.34 -6.25 3.83
N GLN A 78 -17.50 -5.66 4.15
CA GLN A 78 -18.52 -5.32 3.17
C GLN A 78 -17.95 -4.44 2.04
N LYS A 79 -17.17 -3.42 2.38
CA LYS A 79 -16.56 -2.50 1.42
C LYS A 79 -15.67 -3.21 0.39
N HIS A 80 -14.89 -4.20 0.81
CA HIS A 80 -14.01 -4.96 -0.09
C HIS A 80 -14.78 -5.95 -0.96
N PHE A 81 -15.83 -6.58 -0.41
CA PHE A 81 -16.71 -7.47 -1.16
C PHE A 81 -17.49 -6.69 -2.23
N ASP A 82 -18.04 -5.52 -1.90
CA ASP A 82 -18.70 -4.63 -2.86
C ASP A 82 -17.73 -4.16 -3.96
N ALA A 83 -16.47 -3.90 -3.60
CA ALA A 83 -15.45 -3.55 -4.58
C ALA A 83 -15.11 -4.73 -5.51
N ALA A 84 -15.01 -5.95 -4.99
CA ALA A 84 -14.78 -7.15 -5.80
C ALA A 84 -15.89 -7.38 -6.83
N GLU A 85 -17.16 -7.25 -6.42
CA GLU A 85 -18.34 -7.35 -7.30
C GLU A 85 -18.26 -6.41 -8.50
N LYS A 86 -17.76 -5.20 -8.27
CA LYS A 86 -17.70 -4.15 -9.29
C LYS A 86 -16.37 -4.06 -10.03
N ALA A 87 -15.31 -4.68 -9.51
CA ALA A 87 -13.99 -4.70 -10.14
C ALA A 87 -13.90 -5.81 -11.20
N VAL A 88 -14.53 -6.97 -10.95
CA VAL A 88 -14.39 -8.19 -11.77
C VAL A 88 -15.73 -8.60 -12.38
N ASN A 89 -15.81 -8.62 -13.71
CA ASN A 89 -17.03 -8.96 -14.44
C ASN A 89 -17.24 -10.48 -14.52
N ALA A 90 -16.19 -11.24 -14.85
CA ALA A 90 -16.28 -12.67 -15.04
C ALA A 90 -16.65 -13.37 -13.73
N ALA A 91 -17.72 -14.16 -13.76
CA ALA A 91 -18.26 -14.81 -12.56
C ALA A 91 -17.23 -15.76 -11.90
N GLU A 92 -16.44 -16.50 -12.69
CA GLU A 92 -15.41 -17.41 -12.20
C GLU A 92 -14.27 -16.68 -11.48
N GLY A 93 -13.73 -15.63 -12.11
CA GLY A 93 -12.69 -14.78 -11.52
C GLY A 93 -13.19 -14.10 -10.24
N ARG A 94 -14.42 -13.59 -10.27
CA ARG A 94 -15.06 -12.96 -9.11
C ARG A 94 -15.24 -13.95 -7.95
N ASN A 95 -15.78 -15.14 -8.21
CA ASN A 95 -15.95 -16.16 -7.17
C ASN A 95 -14.61 -16.58 -6.55
N THR A 96 -13.55 -16.65 -7.35
CA THR A 96 -12.19 -16.95 -6.88
C THR A 96 -11.69 -15.83 -5.97
N LEU A 97 -11.82 -14.57 -6.39
CA LEU A 97 -11.44 -13.41 -5.62
C LEU A 97 -12.20 -13.34 -4.28
N LEU A 98 -13.51 -13.56 -4.28
CA LEU A 98 -14.33 -13.55 -3.05
C LEU A 98 -13.86 -14.60 -2.04
N LYS A 99 -13.50 -15.81 -2.48
CA LYS A 99 -12.93 -16.85 -1.60
C LYS A 99 -11.58 -16.44 -1.03
N GLN A 100 -10.73 -15.81 -1.85
CA GLN A 100 -9.44 -15.32 -1.39
C GLN A 100 -9.61 -14.17 -0.37
N LEU A 101 -10.56 -13.26 -0.60
CA LEU A 101 -10.89 -12.18 0.35
C LEU A 101 -11.41 -12.76 1.67
N GLU A 102 -12.29 -13.76 1.64
CA GLU A 102 -12.76 -14.43 2.86
C GLU A 102 -11.59 -14.98 3.68
N SER A 103 -10.66 -15.70 3.04
CA SER A 103 -9.45 -16.20 3.68
C SER A 103 -8.56 -15.07 4.24
N ALA A 104 -8.43 -13.97 3.51
CA ALA A 104 -7.64 -12.82 3.93
C ALA A 104 -8.27 -12.15 5.18
N PHE A 105 -9.59 -12.02 5.23
CA PHE A 105 -10.28 -11.49 6.40
C PHE A 105 -10.16 -12.41 7.62
N SER A 106 -10.17 -13.73 7.44
CA SER A 106 -9.87 -14.66 8.54
C SER A 106 -8.44 -14.49 9.08
N SER A 107 -7.46 -14.22 8.22
CA SER A 107 -6.09 -13.91 8.65
C SER A 107 -5.99 -12.55 9.36
N LEU A 108 -6.71 -11.52 8.90
CA LEU A 108 -6.81 -10.24 9.62
C LEU A 108 -7.44 -10.42 11.01
N GLU A 109 -8.51 -11.20 11.13
CA GLU A 109 -9.12 -11.53 12.42
C GLU A 109 -8.14 -12.22 13.37
N HIS A 110 -7.27 -13.08 12.83
CA HIS A 110 -6.20 -13.71 13.61
C HIS A 110 -5.14 -12.69 14.08
N ASP A 111 -4.69 -11.77 13.23
CA ASP A 111 -3.76 -10.71 13.61
C ASP A 111 -4.36 -9.77 14.66
N VAL A 112 -5.67 -9.48 14.56
CA VAL A 112 -6.41 -8.72 15.58
C VAL A 112 -6.46 -9.48 16.91
N ALA A 113 -6.69 -10.79 16.90
CA ALA A 113 -6.66 -11.61 18.10
C ALA A 113 -5.26 -11.62 18.75
N ASN A 114 -4.20 -11.68 17.93
CA ASN A 114 -2.81 -11.59 18.39
C ASN A 114 -2.51 -10.23 19.05
N LEU A 115 -2.99 -9.12 18.46
CA LEU A 115 -2.88 -7.79 19.09
C LEU A 115 -3.58 -7.77 20.46
N ARG A 116 -4.80 -8.29 20.55
CA ARG A 116 -5.54 -8.34 21.81
C ARG A 116 -4.77 -9.08 22.89
N GLN A 117 -4.23 -10.26 22.58
CA GLN A 117 -3.42 -11.04 23.50
C GLN A 117 -2.14 -10.29 23.94
N ALA A 118 -1.49 -9.58 23.01
CA ALA A 118 -0.32 -8.77 23.31
C ALA A 118 -0.64 -7.62 24.28
N VAL A 119 -1.79 -6.96 24.11
CA VAL A 119 -2.26 -5.89 25.01
C VAL A 119 -2.57 -6.44 26.41
N GLU A 120 -3.31 -7.55 26.49
CA GLU A 120 -3.64 -8.20 27.77
C GLU A 120 -2.37 -8.59 28.54
N THR A 121 -1.39 -9.22 27.85
CA THR A 121 -0.13 -9.64 28.46
C THR A 121 0.72 -8.46 28.94
N SER A 122 0.75 -7.37 28.16
CA SER A 122 1.49 -6.16 28.51
C SER A 122 0.89 -5.45 29.73
N THR A 123 -0.44 -5.45 29.84
CA THR A 123 -1.17 -4.87 30.98
C THR A 123 -0.94 -5.66 32.27
N VAL A 124 -0.93 -6.99 32.19
CA VAL A 124 -0.75 -7.88 33.35
C VAL A 124 0.67 -7.82 33.94
N ARG A 125 1.70 -7.67 33.10
CA ARG A 125 3.10 -7.76 33.56
C ARG A 125 3.71 -6.44 34.05
N GLY A 126 3.01 -5.30 33.89
CA GLY A 126 3.56 -3.99 34.28
C GLY A 126 4.87 -3.63 33.57
N ILE A 127 5.19 -4.30 32.47
CA ILE A 127 6.46 -4.15 31.73
C ILE A 127 6.35 -2.88 30.89
N GLN A 128 6.99 -1.81 31.35
CA GLN A 128 7.11 -0.57 30.58
C GLN A 128 8.23 -0.61 29.52
N ASN A 129 9.18 -1.58 29.56
CA ASN A 129 10.41 -1.48 28.75
C ASN A 129 10.74 -2.66 27.81
N GLU A 130 10.39 -3.93 28.09
CA GLU A 130 10.72 -5.06 27.18
C GLU A 130 9.66 -5.34 26.11
N GLY A 131 8.46 -4.75 26.21
CA GLY A 131 7.35 -4.90 25.26
C GLY A 131 7.11 -3.68 24.35
N ALA A 132 8.04 -2.72 24.32
CA ALA A 132 7.82 -1.40 23.71
C ALA A 132 7.48 -1.45 22.21
N TYR A 133 7.92 -2.50 21.51
CA TYR A 133 7.71 -2.67 20.07
C TYR A 133 6.54 -3.60 19.71
N THR A 134 6.04 -4.42 20.65
CA THR A 134 5.07 -5.49 20.34
C THR A 134 3.74 -4.92 19.85
N VAL A 135 3.19 -3.92 20.55
CA VAL A 135 1.91 -3.30 20.19
C VAL A 135 2.02 -2.45 18.91
N PRO A 136 3.05 -1.61 18.72
CA PRO A 136 3.26 -0.88 17.46
C PRO A 136 3.44 -1.80 16.25
N LEU A 137 4.24 -2.87 16.34
CA LEU A 137 4.42 -3.81 15.24
C LEU A 137 3.15 -4.61 14.94
N ALA A 138 2.38 -5.01 15.96
CA ALA A 138 1.09 -5.64 15.76
C ALA A 138 0.07 -4.68 15.10
N THR A 139 0.10 -3.40 15.47
CA THR A 139 -0.73 -2.36 14.84
C THR A 139 -0.32 -2.11 13.38
N ALA A 140 0.98 -2.11 13.08
CA ALA A 140 1.51 -2.05 11.72
C ALA A 140 1.05 -3.24 10.87
N ALA A 141 1.08 -4.46 11.42
CA ALA A 141 0.57 -5.65 10.76
C ALA A 141 -0.93 -5.55 10.42
N ILE A 142 -1.74 -5.00 11.33
CA ILE A 142 -3.16 -4.71 11.07
C ILE A 142 -3.31 -3.67 9.97
N ALA A 143 -2.57 -2.56 10.02
CA ALA A 143 -2.63 -1.50 9.01
C ALA A 143 -2.25 -2.01 7.61
N ALA A 144 -1.28 -2.92 7.52
CA ALA A 144 -0.80 -3.50 6.27
C ALA A 144 -1.86 -4.29 5.49
N TRP A 145 -2.92 -4.75 6.16
CA TRP A 145 -4.03 -5.42 5.48
C TRP A 145 -4.73 -4.54 4.46
N GLY A 146 -4.66 -3.22 4.58
CA GLY A 146 -5.25 -2.30 3.62
C GLY A 146 -4.66 -2.50 2.22
N GLU A 147 -3.34 -2.48 2.12
CA GLU A 147 -2.63 -2.69 0.87
C GLU A 147 -2.66 -4.16 0.41
N ARG A 148 -2.53 -5.12 1.34
CA ARG A 148 -2.63 -6.56 1.03
C ARG A 148 -3.97 -6.94 0.41
N LEU A 149 -5.09 -6.35 0.87
CA LEU A 149 -6.40 -6.55 0.26
C LEU A 149 -6.51 -5.83 -1.09
N SER A 150 -5.91 -4.64 -1.22
CA SER A 150 -5.97 -3.86 -2.46
C SER A 150 -5.24 -4.53 -3.62
N ILE A 151 -4.04 -5.09 -3.40
CA ILE A 151 -3.28 -5.79 -4.45
C ILE A 151 -4.08 -6.96 -5.03
N MET A 152 -4.88 -7.65 -4.21
CA MET A 152 -5.71 -8.78 -4.63
C MET A 152 -6.82 -8.32 -5.58
N LEU A 153 -7.50 -7.22 -5.22
CA LEU A 153 -8.55 -6.64 -6.04
C LEU A 153 -8.01 -6.15 -7.39
N VAL A 154 -6.87 -5.47 -7.39
CA VAL A 154 -6.26 -4.90 -8.61
C VAL A 154 -5.73 -6.00 -9.51
N ALA A 155 -5.03 -7.00 -8.97
CA ALA A 155 -4.54 -8.13 -9.76
C ALA A 155 -5.70 -8.93 -10.38
N ALA A 156 -6.75 -9.22 -9.61
CA ALA A 156 -7.93 -9.90 -10.13
C ALA A 156 -8.66 -9.09 -11.21
N SER A 157 -8.75 -7.77 -11.06
CA SER A 157 -9.35 -6.90 -12.08
C SER A 157 -8.51 -6.81 -13.36
N ALA A 158 -7.17 -6.82 -13.24
CA ALA A 158 -6.27 -6.91 -14.39
C ALA A 158 -6.41 -8.26 -15.12
N SER A 159 -6.50 -9.37 -14.38
CA SER A 159 -6.75 -10.69 -14.97
C SER A 159 -8.13 -10.82 -15.62
N ASP A 160 -9.16 -10.17 -15.09
CA ASP A 160 -10.51 -10.12 -15.67
C ASP A 160 -10.52 -9.55 -17.09
N ILE A 161 -9.59 -8.64 -17.40
CA ILE A 161 -9.44 -8.01 -18.72
C ILE A 161 -8.34 -8.67 -19.57
N GLY A 162 -7.86 -9.86 -19.18
CA GLY A 162 -6.93 -10.66 -19.95
C GLY A 162 -5.44 -10.39 -19.70
N LEU A 163 -5.09 -9.57 -18.70
CA LEU A 163 -3.70 -9.32 -18.35
C LEU A 163 -3.16 -10.36 -17.36
N SER A 164 -2.00 -10.92 -17.65
CA SER A 164 -1.28 -11.75 -16.68
C SER A 164 -0.72 -10.84 -15.57
N ALA A 165 -1.32 -10.89 -14.38
CA ALA A 165 -0.96 -10.05 -13.25
C ALA A 165 -0.92 -10.86 -11.95
N ALA A 166 0.05 -10.58 -11.09
CA ALA A 166 0.25 -11.30 -9.84
C ALA A 166 0.24 -10.33 -8.64
N PRO A 167 -0.60 -10.57 -7.60
CA PRO A 167 -0.52 -9.82 -6.36
C PRO A 167 0.69 -10.28 -5.55
N MET A 168 1.55 -9.34 -5.12
CA MET A 168 2.74 -9.65 -4.32
C MET A 168 2.34 -9.91 -2.87
N ARG A 169 2.24 -11.19 -2.49
CA ARG A 169 1.82 -11.60 -1.15
C ARG A 169 2.87 -11.40 -0.07
N GLU A 170 4.14 -11.29 -0.47
CA GLU A 170 5.27 -11.02 0.41
C GLU A 170 5.63 -9.54 0.35
N GLU A 171 6.08 -8.98 1.49
CA GLU A 171 6.53 -7.60 1.56
C GLU A 171 7.80 -7.41 0.73
N VAL A 172 7.71 -6.48 -0.22
CA VAL A 172 8.75 -6.22 -1.21
C VAL A 172 9.91 -5.41 -0.61
N ILE A 173 9.60 -4.49 0.29
CA ILE A 173 10.57 -3.56 0.88
C ILE A 173 11.09 -4.12 2.19
N ILE A 174 12.42 -4.16 2.33
CA ILE A 174 13.09 -4.54 3.57
C ILE A 174 13.47 -3.29 4.32
N THR A 175 13.09 -3.19 5.58
CA THR A 175 13.39 -2.04 6.45
C THR A 175 14.32 -2.43 7.58
N ASP A 176 14.91 -1.42 8.22
CA ASP A 176 15.44 -1.61 9.56
C ASP A 176 14.32 -1.79 10.59
N HIS A 177 14.72 -2.02 11.84
CA HIS A 177 13.81 -2.04 12.96
C HIS A 177 13.39 -0.61 13.33
N PRO A 178 12.08 -0.35 13.54
CA PRO A 178 11.61 0.99 13.84
C PRO A 178 12.25 1.53 15.12
N THR A 179 12.79 2.75 15.06
CA THR A 179 13.34 3.44 16.23
C THR A 179 12.22 4.19 16.97
N LEU A 180 11.50 3.47 17.84
CA LEU A 180 10.42 4.08 18.64
C LEU A 180 10.98 4.75 19.91
N PRO A 181 10.69 6.04 20.15
CA PRO A 181 10.91 6.62 21.47
C PRO A 181 10.00 5.90 22.49
N ALA A 182 10.57 5.48 23.63
CA ALA A 182 9.87 4.76 24.71
C ALA A 182 8.63 5.49 25.28
N THR A 183 8.41 6.76 24.92
CA THR A 183 7.42 7.66 25.50
C THR A 183 6.17 7.89 24.63
N GLN A 184 6.08 7.33 23.42
CA GLN A 184 4.87 7.44 22.60
C GLN A 184 4.21 6.08 22.39
N GLN A 185 3.34 5.68 23.33
CA GLN A 185 2.25 4.75 23.03
C GLN A 185 1.25 5.47 22.11
N SER A 186 1.59 5.57 20.83
CA SER A 186 0.60 5.91 19.82
C SER A 186 0.07 4.58 19.27
N TYR A 187 -1.19 4.29 19.53
CA TYR A 187 -1.94 3.31 18.76
C TYR A 187 -1.97 3.81 17.31
N GLY A 188 -0.96 3.45 16.52
CA GLY A 188 -0.66 4.11 15.26
C GLY A 188 0.49 3.49 14.47
N VAL A 189 0.69 4.01 13.26
CA VAL A 189 1.78 3.68 12.34
C VAL A 189 3.12 3.87 13.07
N ALA A 190 3.93 2.83 13.19
CA ALA A 190 5.25 2.93 13.80
C ALA A 190 6.15 3.80 12.89
N PRO A 191 6.53 5.03 13.30
CA PRO A 191 7.46 5.82 12.52
C PRO A 191 8.88 5.25 12.67
N GLY A 192 9.73 5.50 11.67
CA GLY A 192 11.18 5.28 11.78
C GLY A 192 11.67 3.89 11.38
N ALA A 193 10.92 3.16 10.54
CA ALA A 193 11.44 2.03 9.79
C ALA A 193 11.84 2.51 8.38
N ASP A 194 13.13 2.68 8.16
CA ASP A 194 13.68 3.16 6.90
C ASP A 194 14.01 1.99 5.97
N PRO A 195 13.70 2.09 4.65
CA PRO A 195 14.09 1.09 3.67
C PRO A 195 15.61 0.89 3.61
N LEU A 196 16.04 -0.36 3.77
CA LEU A 196 17.41 -0.80 3.56
C LEU A 196 17.64 -1.02 2.07
N ALA A 197 18.42 -0.14 1.43
CA ALA A 197 18.52 -0.06 -0.03
C ALA A 197 19.03 -1.36 -0.68
N GLU A 198 20.10 -1.95 -0.15
CA GLU A 198 20.72 -3.14 -0.73
C GLU A 198 19.89 -4.40 -0.49
N GLU A 199 19.35 -4.56 0.72
CA GLU A 199 18.46 -5.64 1.11
C GLU A 199 17.16 -5.59 0.31
N THR A 200 16.58 -4.40 0.15
CA THR A 200 15.40 -4.18 -0.67
C THR A 200 15.70 -4.49 -2.13
N ARG A 201 16.83 -4.02 -2.69
CA ARG A 201 17.22 -4.34 -4.07
C ARG A 201 17.37 -5.85 -4.28
N LYS A 202 17.99 -6.57 -3.34
CA LYS A 202 18.12 -8.03 -3.40
C LYS A 202 16.75 -8.72 -3.36
N ASN A 203 15.87 -8.30 -2.44
CA ASN A 203 14.54 -8.88 -2.27
C ASN A 203 13.65 -8.63 -3.49
N VAL A 204 13.54 -7.36 -3.92
CA VAL A 204 12.83 -6.94 -5.13
C VAL A 204 13.28 -7.73 -6.34
N ARG A 205 14.60 -7.85 -6.57
CA ARG A 205 15.11 -8.59 -7.73
C ARG A 205 14.79 -10.09 -7.64
N ALA A 206 14.80 -10.69 -6.45
CA ALA A 206 14.47 -12.09 -6.26
C ALA A 206 13.00 -12.39 -6.55
N ILE A 207 12.07 -11.50 -6.18
CA ILE A 207 10.63 -11.77 -6.28
C ILE A 207 9.99 -11.16 -7.54
N ILE A 208 10.43 -9.98 -7.99
CA ILE A 208 9.83 -9.25 -9.10
C ILE A 208 10.47 -9.61 -10.45
N SER A 209 11.80 -9.74 -10.54
CA SER A 209 12.45 -10.01 -11.84
C SER A 209 11.95 -11.28 -12.54
N PRO A 210 11.69 -12.41 -11.84
CA PRO A 210 11.15 -13.60 -12.49
C PRO A 210 9.78 -13.36 -13.13
N LEU A 211 8.95 -12.49 -12.55
CA LEU A 211 7.64 -12.14 -13.08
C LEU A 211 7.78 -11.29 -14.34
N ILE A 212 8.69 -10.31 -14.34
CA ILE A 212 9.00 -9.50 -15.52
C ILE A 212 9.49 -10.41 -16.67
N GLU A 213 10.39 -11.35 -16.39
CA GLU A 213 10.89 -12.32 -17.38
C GLU A 213 9.77 -13.20 -17.94
N GLN A 214 8.79 -13.56 -17.12
CA GLN A 214 7.60 -14.32 -17.50
C GLN A 214 6.47 -13.47 -18.09
N GLN A 215 6.68 -12.16 -18.25
CA GLN A 215 5.67 -11.22 -18.74
C GLN A 215 4.39 -11.19 -17.86
N VAL A 216 4.57 -11.36 -16.55
CA VAL A 216 3.53 -11.23 -15.53
C VAL A 216 3.69 -9.89 -14.84
N VAL A 217 2.65 -9.05 -14.86
CA VAL A 217 2.66 -7.73 -14.24
C VAL A 217 2.58 -7.87 -12.71
N PRO A 218 3.62 -7.47 -11.96
CA PRO A 218 3.61 -7.54 -10.51
C PRO A 218 2.78 -6.39 -9.93
N ILE A 219 1.89 -6.71 -8.99
CA ILE A 219 1.08 -5.75 -8.24
C ILE A 219 1.54 -5.76 -6.78
N ALA A 220 2.41 -4.82 -6.42
CA ALA A 220 3.01 -4.68 -5.11
C ALA A 220 2.21 -3.78 -4.18
N ALA A 221 2.24 -4.10 -2.89
CA ALA A 221 1.72 -3.25 -1.84
C ALA A 221 2.67 -2.06 -1.62
N GLY A 222 2.13 -0.83 -1.59
CA GLY A 222 2.86 0.33 -1.10
C GLY A 222 2.79 0.43 0.43
N PHE A 223 3.34 1.50 1.02
CA PHE A 223 3.24 1.86 2.44
C PHE A 223 3.85 0.88 3.45
N ILE A 224 3.95 -0.40 3.11
CA ILE A 224 4.37 -1.48 4.00
C ILE A 224 5.77 -1.97 3.64
N GLY A 225 6.45 -2.50 4.64
CA GLY A 225 7.71 -3.22 4.51
C GLY A 225 7.79 -4.31 5.56
N ARG A 226 8.95 -4.96 5.64
CA ARG A 226 9.26 -5.85 6.75
C ARG A 226 10.71 -5.73 7.19
N THR A 227 10.98 -5.99 8.46
CA THR A 227 12.35 -6.14 8.95
C THR A 227 12.98 -7.43 8.39
N GLN A 228 14.29 -7.58 8.57
CA GLN A 228 15.02 -8.79 8.15
C GLN A 228 14.53 -10.04 8.91
N GLU A 229 14.04 -9.85 10.13
CA GLU A 229 13.44 -10.84 11.03
C GLU A 229 11.98 -11.16 10.68
N GLY A 230 11.38 -10.41 9.75
CA GLY A 230 10.02 -10.65 9.25
C GLY A 230 8.91 -9.88 9.94
N PHE A 231 9.23 -8.90 10.80
CA PHE A 231 8.20 -8.05 11.40
C PHE A 231 7.67 -7.05 10.38
N VAL A 232 6.34 -6.93 10.28
CA VAL A 232 5.71 -5.94 9.40
C VAL A 232 5.98 -4.54 9.91
N THR A 233 6.42 -3.66 9.01
CA THR A 233 6.68 -2.25 9.25
C THR A 233 5.89 -1.39 8.27
N THR A 234 5.84 -0.10 8.57
CA THR A 234 5.15 0.90 7.76
C THR A 234 6.09 2.06 7.49
N LEU A 235 6.06 2.60 6.27
CA LEU A 235 6.96 3.66 5.81
C LEU A 235 6.45 5.07 6.13
N GLY A 236 5.46 5.19 7.02
CA GLY A 236 4.92 6.48 7.44
C GLY A 236 4.11 7.21 6.36
N ARG A 237 4.11 8.53 6.44
CA ARG A 237 3.26 9.40 5.61
C ARG A 237 3.66 9.30 4.14
N ASN A 238 2.68 9.16 3.25
CA ASN A 238 2.89 8.95 1.81
C ASN A 238 3.75 7.72 1.51
N GLY A 239 3.74 6.74 2.41
CA GLY A 239 4.57 5.56 2.30
C GLY A 239 4.39 4.82 0.97
N SER A 240 3.24 4.90 0.29
CA SER A 240 3.08 4.29 -1.04
C SER A 240 3.84 5.01 -2.16
N ASP A 241 3.96 6.34 -2.14
CA ASP A 241 4.79 7.09 -3.10
C ASP A 241 6.28 6.81 -2.84
N TYR A 242 6.63 6.72 -1.55
CA TYR A 242 7.97 6.31 -1.15
C TYR A 242 8.28 4.87 -1.58
N SER A 243 7.34 3.94 -1.38
CA SER A 243 7.48 2.55 -1.85
C SER A 243 7.72 2.47 -3.36
N ALA A 244 6.97 3.24 -4.16
CA ALA A 244 7.15 3.26 -5.61
C ALA A 244 8.55 3.75 -6.00
N SER A 245 9.05 4.80 -5.34
CA SER A 245 10.40 5.32 -5.56
C SER A 245 11.48 4.31 -5.16
N VAL A 246 11.31 3.63 -4.02
CA VAL A 246 12.24 2.60 -3.51
C VAL A 246 12.28 1.38 -4.43
N ILE A 247 11.11 0.88 -4.86
CA ILE A 247 11.00 -0.25 -5.79
C ILE A 247 11.58 0.14 -7.16
N GLY A 248 11.32 1.36 -7.63
CA GLY A 248 11.87 1.89 -8.88
C GLY A 248 13.39 1.92 -8.86
N ALA A 249 13.98 2.46 -7.80
CA ALA A 249 15.43 2.47 -7.59
C ALA A 249 16.03 1.05 -7.52
N ALA A 250 15.35 0.11 -6.85
CA ALA A 250 15.79 -1.28 -6.76
C ALA A 250 15.81 -2.01 -8.11
N LEU A 251 14.88 -1.68 -9.01
CA LEU A 251 14.76 -2.26 -10.34
C LEU A 251 15.55 -1.51 -11.42
N ASP A 252 16.19 -0.39 -11.07
CA ASP A 252 16.82 0.52 -12.02
C ASP A 252 15.81 0.95 -13.11
N CYS A 253 14.58 1.28 -12.70
CA CYS A 253 13.50 1.65 -13.62
C CYS A 253 13.81 2.96 -14.35
N VAL A 254 13.22 3.13 -15.53
CA VAL A 254 13.39 4.36 -16.32
C VAL A 254 12.49 5.50 -15.83
N GLU A 255 11.37 5.18 -15.18
CA GLU A 255 10.38 6.15 -14.74
C GLU A 255 9.55 5.62 -13.56
N VAL A 256 9.12 6.54 -12.68
CA VAL A 256 8.11 6.31 -11.64
C VAL A 256 6.95 7.27 -11.86
N THR A 257 5.78 6.74 -12.19
CA THR A 257 4.56 7.51 -12.47
C THR A 257 3.59 7.42 -11.29
N ILE A 258 3.26 8.56 -10.69
CA ILE A 258 2.34 8.64 -9.55
C ILE A 258 0.97 9.11 -10.03
N TYR A 259 -0.02 8.21 -10.04
CA TYR A 259 -1.40 8.54 -10.37
C TYR A 259 -2.13 9.09 -9.14
N THR A 260 -2.52 10.36 -9.26
CA THR A 260 -3.26 11.13 -8.25
C THR A 260 -4.60 11.64 -8.81
N ASP A 261 -5.37 12.38 -8.01
CA ASP A 261 -6.68 12.94 -8.36
C ASP A 261 -6.63 14.38 -8.92
N VAL A 262 -5.42 14.87 -9.20
CA VAL A 262 -5.15 16.17 -9.83
C VAL A 262 -4.35 15.96 -11.12
N ASP A 263 -4.48 16.90 -12.07
CA ASP A 263 -3.82 16.83 -13.38
C ASP A 263 -2.28 16.97 -13.31
N GLY A 264 -1.75 17.30 -12.13
CA GLY A 264 -0.32 17.43 -11.86
C GLY A 264 -0.04 18.59 -10.92
N VAL A 265 1.16 19.15 -11.00
CA VAL A 265 1.55 20.31 -10.21
C VAL A 265 1.14 21.58 -10.94
N LEU A 266 0.34 22.41 -10.28
CA LEU A 266 -0.08 23.71 -10.80
C LEU A 266 0.82 24.82 -10.28
N THR A 267 0.89 25.96 -11.00
CA THR A 267 1.67 27.14 -10.59
C THR A 267 1.26 27.73 -9.24
N ALA A 268 0.04 27.46 -8.77
CA ALA A 268 -0.48 27.84 -7.45
C ALA A 268 -1.69 26.94 -7.07
N ASP A 269 -2.25 27.11 -5.87
CA ASP A 269 -3.49 26.42 -5.48
C ASP A 269 -4.68 26.96 -6.29
N PRO A 270 -5.34 26.13 -7.14
CA PRO A 270 -6.42 26.57 -8.01
C PRO A 270 -7.68 27.00 -7.24
N ARG A 271 -7.79 26.61 -5.96
CA ARG A 271 -8.89 27.04 -5.08
C ARG A 271 -8.70 28.48 -4.60
N LEU A 272 -7.47 28.99 -4.65
CA LEU A 272 -7.11 30.34 -4.21
C LEU A 272 -6.83 31.27 -5.40
N VAL A 273 -6.34 30.73 -6.52
CA VAL A 273 -5.94 31.50 -7.70
C VAL A 273 -6.64 30.95 -8.94
N MET A 274 -7.43 31.78 -9.64
CA MET A 274 -8.24 31.34 -10.79
C MET A 274 -7.42 31.02 -12.05
N ASN A 275 -6.22 31.59 -12.22
CA ASN A 275 -5.42 31.48 -13.45
C ASN A 275 -4.19 30.57 -13.27
N THR A 276 -4.37 29.42 -12.62
CA THR A 276 -3.30 28.43 -12.47
C THR A 276 -3.00 27.74 -13.79
N ARG A 277 -1.72 27.45 -14.03
CA ARG A 277 -1.26 26.67 -15.20
C ARG A 277 -0.63 25.38 -14.73
N LEU A 278 -0.75 24.34 -15.55
CA LEU A 278 -0.04 23.08 -15.33
C LEU A 278 1.46 23.28 -15.61
N LEU A 279 2.28 22.85 -14.66
CA LEU A 279 3.72 22.77 -14.83
C LEU A 279 4.02 21.44 -15.54
N THR A 280 4.56 21.53 -16.76
CA THR A 280 4.87 20.35 -17.57
C THR A 280 6.17 19.68 -17.14
N GLU A 281 7.11 20.44 -16.58
CA GLU A 281 8.39 19.94 -16.09
C GLU A 281 8.82 20.71 -14.84
N LEU A 282 9.44 20.00 -13.90
CA LEU A 282 10.01 20.55 -12.68
C LEU A 282 11.28 19.76 -12.35
N SER A 283 12.35 20.47 -11.99
CA SER A 283 13.51 19.81 -11.41
C SER A 283 13.17 19.26 -10.03
N TYR A 284 13.87 18.20 -9.59
CA TYR A 284 13.73 17.67 -8.25
C TYR A 284 13.94 18.75 -7.16
N ALA A 285 14.89 19.67 -7.37
CA ALA A 285 15.16 20.76 -6.44
C ALA A 285 14.02 21.80 -6.34
N GLU A 286 13.25 22.00 -7.41
CA GLU A 286 12.04 22.85 -7.39
C GLU A 286 10.88 22.11 -6.74
N ALA A 287 10.66 20.85 -7.11
CA ALA A 287 9.66 19.98 -6.52
C ALA A 287 9.82 19.84 -4.99
N ALA A 288 11.04 19.60 -4.52
CA ALA A 288 11.37 19.49 -3.09
C ALA A 288 11.07 20.80 -2.35
N ARG A 289 11.38 21.96 -2.95
CA ARG A 289 11.05 23.27 -2.37
C ARG A 289 9.55 23.50 -2.34
N LEU A 290 8.81 23.15 -3.39
CA LEU A 290 7.36 23.27 -3.43
C LEU A 290 6.68 22.42 -2.35
N SER A 291 7.12 21.16 -2.18
CA SER A 291 6.66 20.28 -1.10
C SER A 291 6.90 20.91 0.27
N TRP A 292 8.10 21.44 0.51
CA TRP A 292 8.46 22.11 1.76
C TRP A 292 7.56 23.31 2.09
N PHE A 293 7.17 24.09 1.07
CA PHE A 293 6.29 25.25 1.23
C PHE A 293 4.79 24.92 1.15
N GLY A 294 4.41 23.64 1.16
CA GLY A 294 3.02 23.21 1.37
C GLY A 294 2.28 22.72 0.13
N ALA A 295 2.96 22.47 -0.99
CA ALA A 295 2.36 21.78 -2.12
C ALA A 295 2.05 20.32 -1.74
N LYS A 296 0.79 20.03 -1.40
CA LYS A 296 0.32 18.70 -0.95
C LYS A 296 0.40 17.58 -2.00
N VAL A 297 0.90 17.89 -3.20
CA VAL A 297 0.96 16.95 -4.33
C VAL A 297 2.24 16.10 -4.29
N LEU A 298 3.28 16.56 -3.58
CA LEU A 298 4.59 15.92 -3.51
C LEU A 298 5.03 15.89 -2.04
N HIS A 299 5.71 14.82 -1.62
CA HIS A 299 6.14 14.60 -0.25
C HIS A 299 7.54 14.02 -0.17
#